data_AF-A0A6L3TAI5-F1
#
_entry.id   AF-A0A6L3TAI5-F1
#
_cell.length_a   1.000
_cell.length_b   1.000
_cell.length_c   1.000
_cell.angle_alpha   90.00
_cell.angle_beta   90.00
_cell.angle_gamma   90.00
#
_symmetry.space_group_name_H-M   'P 1'
#
loop_
_entity.id
_entity.type
_entity.pdbx_description
1 polymer ?
#
loop_
_entity_poly.entity_id
_entity_poly.type
_entity_poly.pdbx_seq_one_letter_code
_entity_poly.pdbx_strand_id
1 'polypeptide(L)'
;MSAEVLPFPRSRDRDFILRHANLMAQAASSLRAEAHLLRQLAIQQETMARRGVAPEVMVREIASIEGHIRACACRLLSVPGGAA
;
A
#
# COMPACT_ATOMS: atom_id res chain seq x y z
N MET A 1 7.87 -27.40 -2.24
CA MET A 1 8.05 -26.09 -2.89
C MET A 1 6.68 -25.45 -3.01
N SER A 2 6.34 -24.48 -2.16
CA SER A 2 5.11 -23.70 -2.31
C SER A 2 5.42 -22.46 -3.13
N ALA A 3 4.94 -22.40 -4.37
CA ALA A 3 4.99 -21.17 -5.13
C ALA A 3 3.99 -20.18 -4.51
N GLU A 4 4.51 -19.11 -3.89
CA GLU A 4 3.68 -17.99 -3.46
C GLU A 4 3.21 -17.27 -4.74
N VAL A 5 1.96 -17.53 -5.13
CA VAL A 5 1.32 -16.83 -6.24
C VAL A 5 1.12 -15.39 -5.81
N LEU A 6 2.00 -14.51 -6.27
CA LEU A 6 1.85 -13.08 -6.06
C LEU A 6 0.79 -12.60 -7.05
N PRO A 7 -0.41 -12.17 -6.57
CA PRO A 7 -1.43 -11.66 -7.46
C PRO A 7 -0.87 -10.39 -8.10
N PHE A 8 -0.51 -10.49 -9.38
CA PHE A 8 -0.26 -9.31 -10.18
C PHE A 8 -1.58 -8.90 -10.82
N PRO A 9 -2.00 -7.64 -10.67
CA PRO A 9 -1.31 -6.52 -10.03
C PRO A 9 -1.44 -6.54 -8.49
N ARG A 10 -0.38 -6.10 -7.80
CA ARG A 10 -0.26 -6.12 -6.33
C ARG A 10 -1.26 -5.19 -5.63
N SER A 11 -1.80 -4.22 -6.36
CA SER A 11 -2.98 -3.44 -5.97
C SER A 11 -4.23 -4.29 -5.67
N ARG A 12 -4.33 -5.52 -6.20
CA ARG A 12 -5.44 -6.45 -5.91
C ARG A 12 -5.23 -7.28 -4.65
N ASP A 13 -4.04 -7.24 -4.05
CA ASP A 13 -3.75 -7.85 -2.76
C ASP A 13 -4.37 -7.01 -1.63
N ARG A 14 -5.62 -7.33 -1.30
CA ARG A 14 -6.41 -6.60 -0.29
C ARG A 14 -5.75 -6.61 1.07
N ASP A 15 -5.10 -7.71 1.45
CA ASP A 15 -4.47 -7.82 2.76
C ASP A 15 -3.24 -6.91 2.83
N PHE A 16 -2.46 -6.82 1.76
CA PHE A 16 -1.38 -5.85 1.65
C PHE A 16 -1.89 -4.41 1.80
N ILE A 17 -2.91 -4.03 1.02
CA ILE A 17 -3.50 -2.68 1.10
C ILE A 17 -4.02 -2.38 2.51
N LEU A 18 -4.78 -3.30 3.12
CA LEU A 18 -5.35 -3.14 4.45
C LEU A 18 -4.28 -3.02 5.53
N ARG A 19 -3.21 -3.82 5.48
CA ARG A 19 -2.11 -3.73 6.45
C ARG A 19 -1.47 -2.34 6.44
N HIS A 20 -1.15 -1.81 5.25
CA HIS A 20 -0.53 -0.48 5.14
C HIS A 20 -1.50 0.65 5.49
N ALA A 21 -2.77 0.53 5.11
CA ALA A 21 -3.80 1.49 5.48
C ALA A 21 -4.02 1.57 7.00
N ASN A 22 -4.04 0.42 7.69
CA ASN A 22 -4.14 0.38 9.16
C ASN A 22 -2.93 1.02 9.84
N LEU A 23 -1.71 0.74 9.36
CA LEU A 23 -0.49 1.38 9.89
C LEU A 23 -0.50 2.90 9.71
N MET A 24 -1.03 3.40 8.59
CA MET A 24 -1.23 4.83 8.38
C MET A 24 -2.28 5.41 9.32
N ALA A 25 -3.43 4.73 9.48
CA ALA A 25 -4.52 5.19 10.34
C ALA A 25 -4.14 5.20 11.84
N GLN A 26 -3.25 4.29 12.27
CA GLN A 26 -2.76 4.20 13.64
C GLN A 26 -1.51 5.07 13.90
N ALA A 27 -0.96 5.74 12.88
CA ALA A 27 0.23 6.54 13.05
C ALA A 27 -0.04 7.74 13.97
N ALA A 28 0.89 8.00 14.89
CA ALA A 28 0.78 9.10 15.85
C ALA A 28 0.74 10.51 15.20
N SER A 29 1.12 10.63 13.93
CA SER A 29 1.00 11.87 13.17
C SER A 29 0.85 11.61 11.68
N SER A 30 0.21 12.55 10.98
CA SER A 30 0.08 12.52 9.51
C SER A 30 1.43 12.46 8.82
N LEU A 31 2.42 13.20 9.31
CA LEU A 31 3.79 13.18 8.78
C LEU A 31 4.41 11.78 8.85
N ARG A 32 4.20 11.05 9.95
CA ARG A 32 4.69 9.66 10.10
C ARG A 32 3.93 8.70 9.19
N ALA A 33 2.62 8.88 9.03
CA ALA A 33 1.81 8.09 8.10
C ALA A 33 2.31 8.25 6.65
N GLU A 34 2.54 9.49 6.21
CA GLU A 34 3.05 9.79 4.87
C GLU A 34 4.47 9.26 4.65
N ALA A 35 5.36 9.43 5.64
CA ALA A 35 6.71 8.90 5.56
C ALA A 35 6.72 7.36 5.45
N HIS A 36 5.83 6.67 6.17
CA HIS A 36 5.64 5.23 6.03
C HIS A 36 5.17 4.87 4.62
N LEU A 37 4.14 5.54 4.11
CA LEU A 37 3.62 5.30 2.76
C LEU A 37 4.72 5.45 1.69
N LEU A 38 5.45 6.57 1.69
CA LEU A 38 6.53 6.83 0.74
C LEU A 38 7.61 5.74 0.79
N ARG A 39 8.00 5.31 1.99
CA ARG A 39 8.98 4.23 2.16
C ARG A 39 8.47 2.92 1.57
N GLN A 40 7.21 2.57 1.78
CA GLN A 40 6.63 1.33 1.24
C GLN A 40 6.53 1.36 -0.28
N LEU A 41 6.16 2.49 -0.87
CA LEU A 41 6.13 2.66 -2.33
C LEU A 41 7.53 2.53 -2.93
N ALA A 42 8.56 3.11 -2.29
CA ALA A 42 9.95 2.98 -2.74
C ALA A 42 10.44 1.52 -2.72
N ILE A 43 10.16 0.78 -1.64
CA ILE A 43 10.51 -0.65 -1.53
C ILE A 43 9.78 -1.46 -2.63
N GLN A 44 8.51 -1.16 -2.87
CA GLN A 44 7.72 -1.85 -3.88
C GLN A 44 8.24 -1.57 -5.30
N GLN A 45 8.62 -0.32 -5.58
CA GLN A 45 9.21 0.07 -6.86
C GLN A 45 10.55 -0.64 -7.08
N GLU A 46 11.42 -0.65 -6.08
CA GLU A 46 12.71 -1.36 -6.14
C GLU A 46 12.50 -2.87 -6.35
N THR A 47 11.52 -3.46 -5.67
CA THR A 47 11.18 -4.89 -5.82
C THR A 47 10.72 -5.21 -7.24
N MET A 48 9.89 -4.35 -7.84
CA MET A 48 9.44 -4.52 -9.22
C MET A 48 10.59 -4.34 -10.22
N ALA A 49 11.46 -3.35 -10.00
CA ALA A 49 12.64 -3.12 -10.84
C ALA A 49 13.59 -4.33 -10.83
N ARG A 50 13.87 -4.89 -9.65
CA ARG A 50 14.68 -6.12 -9.49
C ARG A 50 14.08 -7.34 -10.18
N ARG A 51 12.76 -7.33 -10.43
CA ARG A 51 12.03 -8.40 -11.12
C ARG A 51 11.88 -8.16 -12.62
N GLY A 52 12.47 -7.08 -13.15
CA GLY A 52 12.42 -6.76 -14.58
C GLY A 52 11.05 -6.27 -15.06
N VAL A 53 10.21 -5.74 -14.17
CA VAL A 53 8.94 -5.13 -14.57
C VAL A 53 9.21 -3.86 -15.37
N ALA A 54 8.50 -3.69 -16.49
CA ALA A 54 8.70 -2.53 -17.35
C ALA A 54 8.38 -1.20 -16.63
N PRO A 55 9.16 -0.12 -16.83
CA PRO A 55 9.01 1.14 -16.11
C PRO A 55 7.59 1.74 -16.16
N GLU A 56 6.95 1.71 -17.31
CA GLU A 56 5.59 2.20 -17.52
C GLU A 56 4.54 1.40 -16.74
N VAL A 57 4.77 0.09 -16.56
CA VAL A 57 3.92 -0.76 -15.72
C VAL A 57 4.17 -0.46 -14.24
N MET A 58 5.43 -0.26 -13.84
CA MET A 58 5.77 0.11 -12.46
C MET A 58 5.12 1.42 -12.02
N VAL A 59 5.19 2.47 -12.85
CA VAL A 59 4.60 3.78 -12.53
C VAL A 59 3.10 3.66 -12.32
N ARG A 60 2.40 2.97 -13.23
CA ARG A 60 0.95 2.74 -13.10
C ARG A 60 0.61 1.93 -11.86
N GLU A 61 1.42 0.93 -11.54
CA GLU A 61 1.17 0.05 -10.39
C GLU A 61 1.41 0.77 -9.07
N ILE A 62 2.50 1.55 -8.95
CA ILE A 62 2.77 2.37 -7.76
C ILE A 62 1.64 3.37 -7.51
N ALA A 63 1.19 4.08 -8.54
CA ALA A 63 0.07 5.01 -8.42
C ALA A 63 -1.23 4.30 -7.98
N SER A 64 -1.48 3.10 -8.51
CA SER A 64 -2.64 2.29 -8.11
C SER A 64 -2.56 1.84 -6.66
N ILE A 65 -1.40 1.36 -6.21
CA ILE A 65 -1.18 0.94 -4.82
C ILE A 65 -1.35 2.12 -3.87
N GLU A 66 -0.73 3.26 -4.18
CA GLU A 66 -0.84 4.48 -3.38
C GLU A 66 -2.29 4.92 -3.22
N GLY A 67 -3.04 5.01 -4.33
CA GLY A 67 -4.44 5.41 -4.32
C GLY A 67 -5.31 4.49 -3.47
N HIS A 68 -5.11 3.17 -3.58
CA HIS A 68 -5.86 2.20 -2.77
C HIS A 68 -5.54 2.29 -1.28
N ILE A 69 -4.26 2.42 -0.91
CA ILE A 69 -3.85 2.57 0.50
C ILE A 69 -4.45 3.85 1.07
N ARG A 70 -4.31 4.99 0.38
CA ARG A 70 -4.87 6.29 0.82
C ARG A 70 -6.39 6.22 0.97
N ALA A 71 -7.10 5.70 -0.03
CA ALA A 71 -8.56 5.58 0.03
C ALA A 71 -9.02 4.63 1.16
N CYS A 72 -8.26 3.58 1.44
CA CYS A 72 -8.54 2.68 2.55
C CYS A 72 -8.27 3.35 3.91
N ALA A 73 -7.14 4.06 4.05
CA ALA A 73 -6.80 4.80 5.26
C ALA A 73 -7.84 5.90 5.57
N CYS A 74 -8.24 6.68 4.56
CA CYS A 74 -9.31 7.67 4.72
C CYS A 74 -10.62 7.04 5.19
N ARG A 75 -10.99 5.89 4.63
CA ARG A 75 -12.18 5.15 5.09
C ARG A 75 -12.06 4.74 6.55
N LEU A 76 -10.92 4.16 6.96
CA LEU A 76 -10.67 3.77 8.35
C LEU A 76 -10.74 4.95 9.33
N LEU A 77 -10.22 6.11 8.93
CA LEU A 77 -10.29 7.35 9.73
C LEU A 77 -11.69 7.96 9.76
N SER A 78 -12.50 7.71 8.73
CA SER A 78 -13.84 8.30 8.57
C SER A 78 -14.96 7.46 9.18
N VAL A 79 -14.70 6.22 9.62
CA VAL A 79 -15.72 5.43 10.33
C VAL A 79 -15.92 6.07 11.72
N PRO A 80 -17.10 6.66 12.01
CA PRO A 80 -17.39 7.17 13.34
C PRO A 80 -17.71 5.98 14.24
N GLY A 81 -16.93 5.74 15.29
CA GLY A 81 -17.30 4.79 16.34
C GLY A 81 -16.21 3.82 16.75
N GLY A 82 -15.20 4.31 17.46
CA GLY A 82 -14.73 3.59 18.64
C GLY A 82 -15.78 3.76 19.74
N ALA A 83 -16.83 2.95 19.71
CA ALA A 83 -17.63 2.64 20.89
C ALA A 83 -17.10 1.31 21.43
N ALA A 84 -16.22 1.40 22.42
CA ALA A 84 -15.93 0.36 23.39
C ALA A 84 -15.79 1.04 24.75
#